data_AF-A0A7C5VXK3-F1
#
_entry.id   AF-A0A7C5VXK3-F1
#
_cell.length_a   1.000
_cell.length_b   1.000
_cell.length_c   1.000
_cell.angle_alpha   90.00
_cell.angle_beta   90.00
_cell.angle_gamma   90.00
#
_symmetry.space_group_name_H-M   'P 1'
#
loop_
_entity.id
_entity.type
_entity.pdbx_description
1 polymer ?
#
loop_
_entity_poly.entity_id
_entity_poly.type
_entity_poly.pdbx_seq_one_letter_code
_entity_poly.pdbx_strand_id
1 'polypeptide(L)'
;EAYRDAFELLVTSLGERPQRYRRSGLGVDTFPYDGAFLYEATLEWPALLEELGLDPETNDPLRTQVEKIHRAARSALMELYRVVGQRPSRYVAVLVLDGDSMGEWLSRALAEGGEAAHHEISHKLASFAQAAQQVFTGSFSNAVPIYLGGDDVLALAPAEEAVPLALALAERFHMVTGGRTVSAGIALAHWLEPLGDLLHAARDAEKRAKRLPGKDAIAVELQPRGGEIVRVVAKRTALTELKLGDLIDRFRREGPGSLSGRLPTDLRVAARALSTADESFRAVLVRSVKRQGEWPDGAIAERDQLVTRLHAFARSYDVLRRDSEESSSTAIPRTVPEGPAQLAEWLAVARFLARGGGE
;
A
#
# COMPACT_ATOMS: atom_id res chain seq x y z
N GLU A 1 -26.69 -2.44 -1.53
CA GLU A 1 -27.95 -3.14 -1.87
C GLU A 1 -28.58 -2.60 -3.14
N ALA A 2 -28.94 -1.31 -3.20
CA ALA A 2 -29.52 -0.71 -4.42
C ALA A 2 -28.74 -1.02 -5.72
N TYR A 3 -27.40 -0.96 -5.69
CA TYR A 3 -26.58 -1.33 -6.84
C TYR A 3 -26.70 -2.82 -7.21
N ARG A 4 -26.64 -3.72 -6.22
CA ARG A 4 -26.82 -5.17 -6.42
C ARG A 4 -28.15 -5.44 -7.12
N ASP A 5 -29.24 -4.88 -6.62
CA ASP A 5 -30.58 -5.16 -7.12
C ASP A 5 -30.74 -4.63 -8.57
N ALA A 6 -30.16 -3.46 -8.87
CA ALA A 6 -30.12 -2.91 -10.23
C ALA A 6 -29.27 -3.76 -11.19
N PHE A 7 -28.14 -4.30 -10.72
CA PHE A 7 -27.29 -5.22 -11.47
C PHE A 7 -28.00 -6.56 -11.74
N GLU A 8 -28.62 -7.16 -10.73
CA GLU A 8 -29.40 -8.41 -10.87
C GLU A 8 -30.57 -8.23 -11.86
N LEU A 9 -31.25 -7.09 -11.84
CA LEU A 9 -32.30 -6.76 -12.82
C LEU A 9 -31.75 -6.61 -14.24
N LEU A 10 -30.59 -5.96 -14.41
CA LEU A 10 -29.93 -5.84 -15.70
C LEU A 10 -29.58 -7.21 -16.28
N VAL A 11 -28.92 -8.07 -15.50
CA VAL A 11 -28.56 -9.43 -15.92
C VAL A 11 -29.82 -10.24 -16.28
N THR A 12 -30.87 -10.16 -15.46
CA THR A 12 -32.14 -10.86 -15.74
C THR A 12 -32.79 -10.36 -17.03
N SER A 13 -32.69 -9.06 -17.32
CA SER A 13 -33.26 -8.45 -18.54
C SER A 13 -32.51 -8.84 -19.82
N LEU A 14 -31.26 -9.31 -19.69
CA LEU A 14 -30.49 -9.92 -20.78
C LEU A 14 -30.83 -11.42 -20.96
N GLY A 15 -31.78 -11.96 -20.20
CA GLY A 15 -32.15 -13.37 -20.26
C GLY A 15 -31.26 -14.29 -19.43
N GLU A 16 -30.31 -13.73 -18.68
CA GLU A 16 -29.37 -14.48 -17.85
C GLU A 16 -29.87 -14.67 -16.41
N ARG A 17 -29.30 -15.64 -15.70
CA ARG A 17 -29.59 -15.88 -14.28
C ARG A 17 -28.47 -15.29 -13.43
N PRO A 18 -28.72 -14.29 -12.57
CA PRO A 18 -27.68 -13.70 -11.74
C PRO A 18 -26.88 -14.73 -10.92
N GLN A 19 -27.51 -15.82 -10.47
CA GLN A 19 -26.85 -16.87 -9.69
C GLN A 19 -25.66 -17.51 -10.41
N ARG A 20 -25.63 -17.49 -11.75
CA ARG A 20 -24.52 -18.01 -12.56
C ARG A 20 -23.22 -17.22 -12.37
N TYR A 21 -23.34 -15.94 -12.05
CA TYR A 21 -22.21 -15.02 -11.89
C TYR A 21 -21.79 -14.83 -10.43
N ARG A 22 -22.46 -15.54 -9.50
CA ARG A 22 -22.11 -15.45 -8.09
C ARG A 22 -20.78 -16.15 -7.84
N ARG A 23 -19.93 -15.52 -7.03
CA ARG A 23 -18.68 -16.08 -6.53
C ARG A 23 -18.85 -16.47 -5.07
N SER A 24 -18.39 -17.66 -4.70
CA SER A 24 -18.29 -18.07 -3.29
C SER A 24 -16.96 -17.64 -2.70
N GLY A 25 -16.91 -17.46 -1.38
CA GLY A 25 -15.67 -17.12 -0.66
C GLY A 25 -15.21 -15.67 -0.83
N LEU A 26 -15.97 -14.81 -1.52
CA LEU A 26 -15.81 -13.37 -1.39
C LEU A 26 -16.29 -12.98 0.02
N GLY A 27 -15.43 -12.38 0.85
CA GLY A 27 -15.79 -11.91 2.20
C GLY A 27 -16.84 -10.78 2.24
N VAL A 28 -17.66 -10.65 1.19
CA VAL A 28 -18.65 -9.59 0.97
C VAL A 28 -19.97 -10.21 0.51
N ASP A 29 -20.83 -10.55 1.46
CA ASP A 29 -22.14 -11.18 1.18
C ASP A 29 -23.13 -10.22 0.48
N THR A 30 -22.92 -8.91 0.63
CA THR A 30 -23.84 -7.88 0.12
C THR A 30 -23.75 -7.66 -1.39
N PHE A 31 -22.66 -8.09 -2.03
CA PHE A 31 -22.47 -8.09 -3.49
C PHE A 31 -21.66 -9.33 -3.89
N PRO A 32 -22.31 -10.50 -4.02
CA PRO A 32 -21.64 -11.79 -4.20
C PRO A 32 -21.19 -12.04 -5.66
N TYR A 33 -20.77 -10.99 -6.37
CA TYR A 33 -20.39 -11.02 -7.78
C TYR A 33 -18.92 -10.65 -7.95
N ASP A 34 -18.38 -10.87 -9.14
CA ASP A 34 -17.02 -10.46 -9.47
C ASP A 34 -16.82 -8.94 -9.24
N GLY A 35 -15.67 -8.57 -8.66
CA GLY A 35 -15.33 -7.18 -8.40
C GLY A 35 -15.20 -6.35 -9.68
N ALA A 36 -15.00 -6.98 -10.83
CA ALA A 36 -15.04 -6.34 -12.14
C ALA A 36 -16.33 -5.54 -12.36
N PHE A 37 -17.48 -6.03 -11.88
CA PHE A 37 -18.75 -5.31 -12.02
C PHE A 37 -18.85 -4.05 -11.14
N LEU A 38 -17.90 -3.80 -10.23
CA LEU A 38 -17.82 -2.54 -9.50
C LEU A 38 -17.12 -1.44 -10.30
N TYR A 39 -16.70 -1.70 -11.55
CA TYR A 39 -16.09 -0.71 -12.43
C TYR A 39 -17.09 -0.22 -13.48
N GLU A 40 -17.19 1.10 -13.59
CA GLU A 40 -18.04 1.74 -14.61
C GLU A 40 -17.74 1.25 -16.04
N ALA A 41 -16.46 1.05 -16.35
CA ALA A 41 -16.02 0.55 -17.67
C ALA A 41 -16.59 -0.84 -17.99
N THR A 42 -16.72 -1.71 -16.99
CA THR A 42 -17.31 -3.05 -17.15
C THR A 42 -18.82 -2.98 -17.39
N LEU A 43 -19.47 -1.88 -17.00
CA LEU A 43 -20.87 -1.62 -17.37
C LEU A 43 -20.99 -0.90 -18.72
N GLU A 44 -19.93 -0.70 -19.49
CA GLU A 44 -20.08 -0.29 -20.89
C GLU A 44 -20.55 -1.48 -21.72
N TRP A 45 -21.44 -1.24 -22.69
CA TRP A 45 -22.16 -2.32 -23.37
C TRP A 45 -21.26 -3.44 -23.91
N PRO A 46 -20.16 -3.16 -24.64
CA PRO A 46 -19.28 -4.24 -25.12
C PRO A 46 -18.59 -5.00 -23.99
N ALA A 47 -18.08 -4.29 -22.98
CA ALA A 47 -17.38 -4.89 -21.84
C ALA A 47 -18.32 -5.70 -20.93
N LEU A 48 -19.58 -5.27 -20.81
CA LEU A 48 -20.61 -5.99 -20.06
C LEU A 48 -20.91 -7.34 -20.71
N LEU A 49 -21.07 -7.36 -22.04
CA LEU A 49 -21.31 -8.62 -22.76
C LEU A 49 -20.10 -9.55 -22.62
N GLU A 50 -18.88 -9.02 -22.78
CA GLU A 50 -17.64 -9.78 -22.59
C GLU A 50 -17.55 -10.39 -21.18
N GLU A 51 -17.74 -9.60 -20.13
CA GLU A 51 -17.66 -10.04 -18.74
C GLU A 51 -18.77 -11.07 -18.39
N LEU A 52 -19.95 -10.93 -19.00
CA LEU A 52 -21.04 -11.90 -18.85
C LEU A 52 -20.88 -13.15 -19.73
N GLY A 53 -19.89 -13.17 -20.64
CA GLY A 53 -19.69 -14.25 -21.61
C GLY A 53 -20.79 -14.35 -22.66
N LEU A 54 -21.36 -13.22 -23.06
CA LEU A 54 -22.47 -13.10 -24.01
C LEU A 54 -21.97 -12.73 -25.41
N ASP A 55 -22.58 -13.36 -26.42
CA ASP A 55 -22.30 -13.08 -27.83
C ASP A 55 -22.90 -11.72 -28.27
N PRO A 56 -22.10 -10.79 -28.83
CA PRO A 56 -22.60 -9.50 -29.30
C PRO A 56 -23.67 -9.59 -30.39
N GLU A 57 -23.54 -10.51 -31.35
CA GLU A 57 -24.50 -10.61 -32.47
C GLU A 57 -25.91 -10.95 -31.97
N THR A 58 -25.99 -11.81 -30.96
CA THR A 58 -27.25 -12.23 -30.34
C THR A 58 -27.84 -11.16 -29.41
N ASN A 59 -27.00 -10.34 -28.75
CA ASN A 59 -27.42 -9.46 -27.66
C ASN A 59 -27.56 -7.99 -28.05
N ASP A 60 -26.86 -7.50 -29.07
CA ASP A 60 -26.96 -6.10 -29.54
C ASP A 60 -28.39 -5.64 -29.84
N PRO A 61 -29.30 -6.48 -30.41
CA PRO A 61 -30.70 -6.10 -30.59
C PRO A 61 -31.45 -5.80 -29.28
N LEU A 62 -31.02 -6.37 -28.15
CA LEU A 62 -31.62 -6.14 -26.83
C LEU A 62 -31.20 -4.81 -26.23
N ARG A 63 -30.12 -4.18 -26.71
CA ARG A 63 -29.55 -2.95 -26.14
C ARG A 63 -30.59 -1.85 -25.93
N THR A 64 -31.40 -1.59 -26.95
CA THR A 64 -32.47 -0.57 -26.88
C THR A 64 -33.58 -0.96 -25.91
N GLN A 65 -33.88 -2.26 -25.80
CA GLN A 65 -34.92 -2.76 -24.89
C GLN A 65 -34.50 -2.61 -23.42
N VAL A 66 -33.23 -2.86 -23.12
CA VAL A 66 -32.69 -2.79 -21.75
C VAL A 66 -32.08 -1.44 -21.39
N GLU A 67 -32.08 -0.45 -22.30
CA GLU A 67 -31.36 0.83 -22.14
C GLU A 67 -31.71 1.53 -20.81
N LYS A 68 -33.00 1.55 -20.44
CA LYS A 68 -33.46 2.17 -19.19
C LYS A 68 -32.90 1.46 -17.95
N ILE A 69 -32.86 0.13 -17.99
CA ILE A 69 -32.38 -0.72 -16.89
C ILE A 69 -30.85 -0.62 -16.78
N HIS A 70 -30.17 -0.64 -17.91
CA HIS A 70 -28.72 -0.43 -18.01
C HIS A 70 -28.32 0.93 -17.43
N ARG A 71 -29.03 2.00 -17.80
CA ARG A 71 -28.82 3.35 -17.24
C ARG A 71 -29.08 3.39 -15.73
N ALA A 72 -30.09 2.69 -15.24
CA ALA A 72 -30.40 2.61 -13.81
C ALA A 72 -29.27 1.90 -13.03
N ALA A 73 -28.73 0.80 -13.54
CA ALA A 73 -27.59 0.11 -12.94
C ALA A 73 -26.34 1.01 -12.87
N ARG A 74 -26.02 1.72 -13.97
CA ARG A 74 -24.92 2.70 -13.98
C ARG A 74 -25.14 3.83 -12.98
N SER A 75 -26.36 4.37 -12.89
CA SER A 75 -26.70 5.42 -11.92
C SER A 75 -26.57 4.93 -10.48
N ALA A 76 -26.98 3.70 -10.18
CA ALA A 76 -26.83 3.11 -8.85
C ALA A 76 -25.36 2.88 -8.49
N LEU A 77 -24.51 2.54 -9.47
CA LEU A 77 -23.05 2.46 -9.26
C LEU A 77 -22.43 3.84 -8.98
N MET A 78 -22.85 4.88 -9.72
CA MET A 78 -22.39 6.25 -9.45
C MET A 78 -22.80 6.74 -8.06
N GLU A 79 -24.00 6.42 -7.63
CA GLU A 79 -24.48 6.74 -6.28
C GLU A 79 -23.69 5.98 -5.21
N LEU A 80 -23.34 4.70 -5.46
CA LEU A 80 -22.44 3.96 -4.60
C LEU A 80 -21.08 4.66 -4.47
N TYR A 81 -20.47 5.08 -5.57
CA TYR A 81 -19.21 5.83 -5.52
C TYR A 81 -19.34 7.14 -4.75
N ARG A 82 -20.45 7.86 -4.92
CA ARG A 82 -20.71 9.12 -4.22
C ARG A 82 -20.85 8.91 -2.71
N VAL A 83 -21.56 7.86 -2.28
CA VAL A 83 -21.77 7.54 -0.87
C VAL A 83 -20.47 7.05 -0.20
N VAL A 84 -19.69 6.22 -0.89
CA VAL A 84 -18.40 5.74 -0.38
C VAL A 84 -17.33 6.84 -0.46
N GLY A 85 -17.51 7.83 -1.34
CA GLY A 85 -16.57 8.93 -1.55
C GLY A 85 -15.33 8.54 -2.37
N GLN A 86 -15.30 7.34 -2.94
CA GLN A 86 -14.19 6.82 -3.75
C GLN A 86 -14.64 5.82 -4.80
N ARG A 87 -13.81 5.67 -5.83
CA ARG A 87 -13.91 4.60 -6.82
C ARG A 87 -13.01 3.42 -6.41
N PRO A 88 -13.33 2.18 -6.80
CA PRO A 88 -12.46 1.05 -6.53
C PRO A 88 -11.09 1.22 -7.19
N SER A 89 -10.04 0.90 -6.44
CA SER A 89 -8.65 0.95 -6.93
C SER A 89 -8.35 -0.28 -7.79
N ARG A 90 -7.67 -0.06 -8.93
CA ARG A 90 -7.20 -1.14 -9.80
C ARG A 90 -5.84 -1.70 -9.40
N TYR A 91 -5.28 -1.21 -8.29
CA TYR A 91 -3.94 -1.58 -7.85
C TYR A 91 -4.00 -2.55 -6.67
N VAL A 92 -3.22 -3.62 -6.80
CA VAL A 92 -3.04 -4.65 -5.78
C VAL A 92 -1.60 -4.63 -5.29
N ALA A 93 -1.40 -5.09 -4.06
CA ALA A 93 -0.09 -5.26 -3.47
C ALA A 93 0.28 -6.73 -3.33
N VAL A 94 1.53 -7.06 -3.65
CA VAL A 94 2.21 -8.25 -3.11
C VAL A 94 3.13 -7.80 -1.98
N LEU A 95 2.92 -8.36 -0.79
CA LEU A 95 3.73 -8.11 0.40
C LEU A 95 4.57 -9.36 0.71
N VAL A 96 5.87 -9.15 0.85
CA VAL A 96 6.82 -10.13 1.39
C VAL A 96 7.44 -9.53 2.64
N LEU A 97 7.51 -10.31 3.71
CA LEU A 97 8.16 -9.95 4.97
C LEU A 97 9.05 -11.11 5.38
N ASP A 98 10.23 -10.81 5.92
CA ASP A 98 11.22 -11.81 6.33
C ASP A 98 12.00 -11.33 7.57
N GLY A 99 12.28 -12.26 8.48
CA GLY A 99 12.98 -12.02 9.73
C GLY A 99 14.41 -11.49 9.55
N ASP A 100 14.77 -10.47 10.32
CA ASP A 100 16.11 -9.89 10.24
C ASP A 100 17.12 -10.70 11.06
N SER A 101 18.18 -11.18 10.39
CA SER A 101 19.31 -11.87 11.06
C SER A 101 18.89 -13.14 11.81
N MET A 102 17.89 -13.85 11.30
CA MET A 102 17.36 -15.08 11.89
C MET A 102 18.42 -16.17 12.10
N GLY A 103 19.28 -16.39 11.11
CA GLY A 103 20.38 -17.37 11.22
C GLY A 103 21.37 -17.03 12.34
N GLU A 104 21.72 -15.75 12.50
CA GLU A 104 22.59 -15.29 13.59
C GLU A 104 21.92 -15.47 14.96
N TRP A 105 20.62 -15.16 15.05
CA TRP A 105 19.85 -15.33 16.28
C TRP A 105 19.76 -16.79 16.70
N LEU A 106 19.39 -17.69 15.78
CA LEU A 106 19.30 -19.13 16.02
C LEU A 106 20.66 -19.72 16.42
N SER A 107 21.72 -19.39 15.68
CA SER A 107 23.08 -19.91 15.95
C SER A 107 23.57 -19.48 17.33
N ARG A 108 23.33 -18.22 17.71
CA ARG A 108 23.74 -17.68 19.00
C ARG A 108 22.97 -18.31 20.16
N ALA A 109 21.66 -18.47 20.02
CA ALA A 109 20.83 -19.10 21.04
C ALA A 109 21.22 -20.57 21.27
N LEU A 110 21.52 -21.31 20.20
CA LEU A 110 22.01 -22.68 20.30
C LEU A 110 23.37 -22.75 21.00
N ALA A 111 24.28 -21.82 20.71
CA ALA A 111 25.60 -21.78 21.34
C ALA A 111 25.55 -21.42 22.84
N GLU A 112 24.68 -20.48 23.23
CA GLU A 112 24.60 -19.98 24.61
C GLU A 112 23.69 -20.84 25.51
N GLY A 113 22.59 -21.38 24.97
CA GLY A 113 21.53 -22.06 25.74
C GLY A 113 21.13 -23.43 25.23
N GLY A 114 21.84 -23.98 24.24
CA GLY A 114 21.60 -25.33 23.71
C GLY A 114 20.22 -25.50 23.06
N GLU A 115 19.75 -26.75 23.06
CA GLU A 115 18.50 -27.16 22.41
C GLU A 115 17.26 -26.49 23.01
N ALA A 116 17.27 -26.25 24.33
CA ALA A 116 16.15 -25.59 25.03
C ALA A 116 15.94 -24.14 24.54
N ALA A 117 17.02 -23.37 24.39
CA ALA A 117 16.93 -22.00 23.86
C ALA A 117 16.48 -21.98 22.39
N HIS A 118 16.91 -22.97 21.59
CA HIS A 118 16.45 -23.12 20.21
C HIS A 118 14.95 -23.42 20.14
N HIS A 119 14.44 -24.31 21.01
CA HIS A 119 13.00 -24.59 21.11
C HIS A 119 12.18 -23.35 21.49
N GLU A 120 12.68 -22.52 22.41
CA GLU A 120 12.01 -21.27 22.79
C GLU A 120 11.85 -20.32 21.59
N ILE A 121 12.87 -20.23 20.72
CA ILE A 121 12.77 -19.44 19.49
C ILE A 121 11.70 -20.00 18.56
N SER A 122 11.72 -21.31 18.29
CA SER A 122 10.71 -21.96 17.45
C SER A 122 9.28 -21.72 17.99
N HIS A 123 9.10 -21.74 19.31
CA HIS A 123 7.82 -21.40 19.94
C HIS A 123 7.41 -19.93 19.71
N LYS A 124 8.35 -18.98 19.79
CA LYS A 124 8.09 -17.57 19.48
C LYS A 124 7.68 -17.38 18.01
N LEU A 125 8.36 -18.05 17.08
CA LEU A 125 8.03 -17.98 15.64
C LEU A 125 6.66 -18.58 15.35
N ALA A 126 6.33 -19.74 15.94
CA ALA A 126 4.99 -20.31 15.83
C ALA A 126 3.91 -19.38 16.42
N SER A 127 4.22 -18.71 17.54
CA SER A 127 3.32 -17.72 18.15
C SER A 127 3.14 -16.49 17.25
N PHE A 128 4.18 -16.08 16.52
CA PHE A 128 4.05 -15.01 15.54
C PHE A 128 3.15 -15.41 14.38
N ALA A 129 3.27 -16.62 13.82
CA ALA A 129 2.39 -17.07 12.75
C ALA A 129 0.89 -17.00 13.16
N GLN A 130 0.58 -17.40 14.40
CA GLN A 130 -0.77 -17.26 14.97
C GLN A 130 -1.18 -15.80 15.14
N ALA A 131 -0.28 -14.96 15.64
CA ALA A 131 -0.54 -13.53 15.83
C ALA A 131 -0.72 -12.79 14.49
N ALA A 132 0.03 -13.18 13.45
CA ALA A 132 -0.13 -12.67 12.09
C ALA A 132 -1.51 -13.06 11.54
N GLN A 133 -1.96 -14.31 11.73
CA GLN A 133 -3.30 -14.73 11.34
C GLN A 133 -4.38 -13.85 11.98
N GLN A 134 -4.22 -13.43 13.24
CA GLN A 134 -5.15 -12.51 13.91
C GLN A 134 -5.16 -11.10 13.29
N VAL A 135 -4.02 -10.63 12.78
CA VAL A 135 -3.94 -9.35 12.05
C VAL A 135 -4.79 -9.41 10.77
N PHE A 136 -4.70 -10.52 10.03
CA PHE A 136 -5.50 -10.75 8.82
C PHE A 136 -6.99 -10.92 9.13
N THR A 137 -7.38 -11.67 10.16
CA THR A 137 -8.81 -11.86 10.47
C THR A 137 -9.46 -10.67 11.18
N GLY A 138 -8.65 -9.77 11.74
CA GLY A 138 -9.10 -8.57 12.44
C GLY A 138 -8.99 -7.33 11.56
N SER A 139 -7.92 -6.56 11.75
CA SER A 139 -7.76 -5.21 11.17
C SER A 139 -7.56 -5.19 9.65
N PHE A 140 -7.19 -6.32 9.05
CA PHE A 140 -6.84 -6.41 7.61
C PHE A 140 -7.59 -7.56 6.92
N SER A 141 -8.90 -7.66 7.17
CA SER A 141 -9.76 -8.71 6.61
C SER A 141 -9.87 -8.72 5.09
N ASN A 142 -9.46 -7.63 4.43
CA ASN A 142 -9.42 -7.52 2.97
C ASN A 142 -8.11 -8.06 2.36
N ALA A 143 -7.09 -8.31 3.19
CA ALA A 143 -5.83 -8.90 2.77
C ALA A 143 -5.88 -10.43 2.86
N VAL A 144 -5.23 -11.09 1.91
CA VAL A 144 -5.22 -12.54 1.77
C VAL A 144 -3.81 -13.07 2.09
N PRO A 145 -3.60 -13.74 3.24
CA PRO A 145 -2.34 -14.42 3.51
C PRO A 145 -2.21 -15.64 2.61
N ILE A 146 -1.08 -15.76 1.91
CA ILE A 146 -0.71 -16.94 1.10
C ILE A 146 0.19 -17.86 1.93
N TYR A 147 1.13 -17.29 2.68
CA TYR A 147 2.09 -18.03 3.49
C TYR A 147 2.40 -17.30 4.80
N LEU A 148 2.47 -18.07 5.89
CA LEU A 148 2.81 -17.63 7.25
C LEU A 148 3.80 -18.63 7.87
N GLY A 149 5.09 -18.49 7.60
CA GLY A 149 6.13 -19.48 7.97
C GLY A 149 6.74 -19.29 9.35
N GLY A 150 6.37 -18.23 10.07
CA GLY A 150 6.80 -17.98 11.46
C GLY A 150 7.81 -16.84 11.60
N ASP A 151 8.64 -16.61 10.59
CA ASP A 151 9.46 -15.40 10.43
C ASP A 151 9.24 -14.72 9.08
N ASP A 152 8.72 -15.44 8.09
CA ASP A 152 8.34 -14.92 6.79
C ASP A 152 6.83 -14.93 6.54
N VAL A 153 6.40 -13.97 5.74
CA VAL A 153 4.99 -13.77 5.34
C VAL A 153 4.93 -13.43 3.86
N LEU A 154 3.99 -14.07 3.16
CA LEU A 154 3.57 -13.69 1.82
C LEU A 154 2.07 -13.41 1.83
N ALA A 155 1.67 -12.23 1.36
CA ALA A 155 0.27 -11.85 1.29
C ALA A 155 -0.06 -11.00 0.06
N LEU A 156 -1.32 -11.05 -0.35
CA LEU A 156 -1.93 -10.07 -1.25
C LEU A 156 -2.76 -9.09 -0.42
N ALA A 157 -2.73 -7.81 -0.77
CA ALA A 157 -3.51 -6.80 -0.07
C ALA A 157 -4.01 -5.71 -1.03
N PRO A 158 -5.10 -5.00 -0.68
CA PRO A 158 -5.40 -3.72 -1.29
C PRO A 158 -4.19 -2.78 -1.19
N ALA A 159 -3.89 -2.02 -2.24
CA ALA A 159 -2.68 -1.20 -2.30
C ALA A 159 -2.52 -0.22 -1.12
N GLU A 160 -3.62 0.37 -0.65
CA GLU A 160 -3.61 1.30 0.49
C GLU A 160 -3.35 0.62 1.83
N GLU A 161 -3.72 -0.66 1.97
CA GLU A 161 -3.58 -1.43 3.21
C GLU A 161 -2.18 -2.05 3.35
N ALA A 162 -1.42 -2.17 2.26
CA ALA A 162 -0.17 -2.93 2.25
C ALA A 162 0.90 -2.40 3.22
N VAL A 163 1.11 -1.08 3.26
CA VAL A 163 2.10 -0.47 4.18
C VAL A 163 1.62 -0.56 5.64
N PRO A 164 0.38 -0.18 5.99
CA PRO A 164 -0.15 -0.40 7.34
C PRO A 164 -0.09 -1.87 7.79
N LEU A 165 -0.38 -2.82 6.90
CA LEU A 165 -0.28 -4.25 7.17
C LEU A 165 1.16 -4.66 7.49
N ALA A 166 2.14 -4.24 6.68
CA ALA A 166 3.55 -4.51 6.95
C ALA A 166 4.01 -3.94 8.30
N LEU A 167 3.59 -2.72 8.65
CA LEU A 167 3.88 -2.10 9.94
C LEU A 167 3.26 -2.88 11.10
N ALA A 168 2.00 -3.31 10.96
CA ALA A 168 1.30 -4.08 11.99
C ALA A 168 1.95 -5.46 12.21
N LEU A 169 2.32 -6.16 11.14
CA LEU A 169 3.02 -7.44 11.20
C LEU A 169 4.41 -7.27 11.83
N ALA A 170 5.17 -6.25 11.44
CA ALA A 170 6.48 -5.99 11.99
C ALA A 170 6.43 -5.67 13.50
N GLU A 171 5.46 -4.86 13.93
CA GLU A 171 5.23 -4.58 15.35
C GLU A 171 4.83 -5.85 16.12
N ARG A 172 3.98 -6.70 15.52
CA ARG A 172 3.58 -7.96 16.14
C ARG A 172 4.75 -8.93 16.28
N PHE A 173 5.61 -9.02 15.28
CA PHE A 173 6.85 -9.78 15.35
C PHE A 173 7.75 -9.26 16.45
N HIS A 174 7.96 -7.95 16.52
CA HIS A 174 8.80 -7.30 17.52
C HIS A 174 8.36 -7.64 18.95
N MET A 175 7.06 -7.53 19.23
CA MET A 175 6.50 -7.88 20.54
C MET A 175 6.67 -9.36 20.88
N VAL A 176 6.33 -10.27 19.96
CA VAL A 176 6.34 -11.72 20.22
C VAL A 176 7.77 -12.26 20.39
N THR A 177 8.72 -11.71 19.64
CA THR A 177 10.11 -12.17 19.64
C THR A 177 11.00 -11.50 20.67
N GLY A 178 10.46 -10.55 21.44
CA GLY A 178 11.21 -9.83 22.47
C GLY A 178 12.24 -8.86 21.89
N GLY A 179 11.87 -8.15 20.82
CA GLY A 179 12.67 -7.06 20.27
C GLY A 179 13.36 -7.36 18.94
N ARG A 180 13.12 -8.53 18.33
CA ARG A 180 13.64 -8.81 16.98
C ARG A 180 12.86 -8.03 15.93
N THR A 181 13.45 -7.89 14.75
CA THR A 181 12.90 -7.06 13.67
C THR A 181 12.71 -7.89 12.42
N VAL A 182 11.95 -7.32 11.49
CA VAL A 182 11.70 -7.88 10.16
C VAL A 182 11.90 -6.78 9.14
N SER A 183 12.24 -7.18 7.93
CA SER A 183 12.22 -6.28 6.78
C SER A 183 11.14 -6.72 5.81
N ALA A 184 10.45 -5.77 5.20
CA ALA A 184 9.37 -6.04 4.27
C ALA A 184 9.58 -5.35 2.92
N GLY A 185 9.15 -6.04 1.88
CA GLY A 185 9.09 -5.56 0.50
C GLY A 185 7.66 -5.63 -0.01
N ILE A 186 7.22 -4.53 -0.60
CA ILE A 186 5.88 -4.40 -1.18
C ILE A 186 6.03 -4.04 -2.65
N ALA A 187 5.31 -4.73 -3.53
CA ALA A 187 5.13 -4.30 -4.91
C ALA A 187 3.68 -3.92 -5.17
N LEU A 188 3.45 -2.73 -5.70
CA LEU A 188 2.16 -2.18 -6.07
C LEU A 188 2.08 -2.07 -7.59
N ALA A 189 1.14 -2.78 -8.22
CA ALA A 189 0.89 -2.65 -9.65
C ALA A 189 -0.59 -2.85 -9.98
N HIS A 190 -0.92 -2.61 -11.24
CA HIS A 190 -2.26 -2.87 -11.74
C HIS A 190 -2.59 -4.36 -11.62
N TRP A 191 -3.83 -4.73 -11.32
CA TRP A 191 -4.25 -6.12 -11.15
C TRP A 191 -4.04 -7.03 -12.38
N LEU A 192 -3.67 -6.46 -13.54
CA LEU A 192 -3.46 -7.22 -14.80
C LEU A 192 -1.97 -7.54 -14.96
N GLU A 193 -1.12 -6.99 -14.11
CA GLU A 193 0.30 -7.29 -14.11
C GLU A 193 0.50 -8.76 -13.78
N PRO A 194 1.38 -9.48 -14.52
CA PRO A 194 1.68 -10.86 -14.20
C PRO A 194 2.14 -11.01 -12.74
N LEU A 195 1.46 -11.88 -11.98
CA LEU A 195 1.71 -12.05 -10.55
C LEU A 195 3.17 -12.45 -10.25
N GLY A 196 3.82 -13.18 -11.17
CA GLY A 196 5.22 -13.57 -11.05
C GLY A 196 6.18 -12.38 -11.04
N ASP A 197 5.94 -11.39 -11.91
CA ASP A 197 6.74 -10.16 -11.99
C ASP A 197 6.53 -9.31 -10.73
N LEU A 198 5.28 -9.25 -10.26
CA LEU A 198 4.93 -8.52 -9.06
C LEU A 198 5.56 -9.15 -7.79
N LEU A 199 5.60 -10.48 -7.71
CA LEU A 199 6.31 -11.20 -6.65
C LEU A 199 7.83 -10.98 -6.71
N HIS A 200 8.41 -10.93 -7.91
CA HIS A 200 9.84 -10.64 -8.06
C HIS A 200 10.16 -9.21 -7.57
N ALA A 201 9.34 -8.23 -7.96
CA ALA A 201 9.47 -6.85 -7.51
C ALA A 201 9.33 -6.71 -5.99
N ALA A 202 8.41 -7.46 -5.35
CA ALA A 202 8.24 -7.45 -3.90
C ALA A 202 9.48 -8.01 -3.18
N ARG A 203 10.06 -9.11 -3.69
CA ARG A 203 11.32 -9.65 -3.17
C ARG A 203 12.50 -8.71 -3.36
N ASP A 204 12.58 -8.02 -4.49
CA ASP A 204 13.63 -7.02 -4.69
C ASP A 204 13.45 -5.79 -3.80
N ALA A 205 12.21 -5.42 -3.49
CA ALA A 205 11.92 -4.42 -2.47
C ALA A 205 12.40 -4.90 -1.08
N GLU A 206 12.11 -6.13 -0.69
CA GLU A 206 12.55 -6.71 0.60
C GLU A 206 14.08 -6.70 0.72
N LYS A 207 14.80 -7.10 -0.34
CA LYS A 207 16.27 -6.98 -0.39
C LYS A 207 16.73 -5.53 -0.23
N ARG A 208 16.03 -4.54 -0.82
CA ARG A 208 16.35 -3.11 -0.63
C ARG A 208 16.12 -2.67 0.81
N ALA A 209 15.05 -3.14 1.47
CA ALA A 209 14.82 -2.89 2.88
C ALA A 209 15.99 -3.42 3.75
N LYS A 210 16.42 -4.67 3.52
CA LYS A 210 17.57 -5.25 4.25
C LYS A 210 18.92 -4.61 3.98
N ARG A 211 19.05 -3.83 2.90
CA ARG A 211 20.27 -3.05 2.61
C ARG A 211 20.38 -1.80 3.46
N LEU A 212 19.30 -1.31 4.09
CA LEU A 212 19.42 -0.22 5.04
C LEU A 212 20.25 -0.68 6.26
N PRO A 213 21.17 0.17 6.78
CA PRO A 213 21.94 -0.14 7.98
C PRO A 213 21.02 -0.55 9.13
N GLY A 214 21.27 -1.71 9.75
CA GLY A 214 20.45 -2.25 10.83
C GLY A 214 19.07 -2.78 10.43
N LYS A 215 18.79 -2.99 9.12
CA LYS A 215 17.55 -3.61 8.61
C LYS A 215 16.27 -2.95 9.16
N ASP A 216 15.29 -3.66 9.73
CA ASP A 216 14.06 -3.11 10.33
C ASP A 216 13.40 -2.04 9.45
N ALA A 217 13.14 -2.41 8.19
CA ALA A 217 12.76 -1.48 7.15
C ALA A 217 11.66 -2.02 6.25
N ILE A 218 10.91 -1.09 5.66
CA ILE A 218 9.86 -1.37 4.68
C ILE A 218 10.22 -0.67 3.39
N ALA A 219 10.22 -1.41 2.29
CA ALA A 219 10.41 -0.88 0.95
C ALA A 219 9.16 -1.10 0.10
N VAL A 220 8.87 -0.13 -0.76
CA VAL A 220 7.77 -0.21 -1.73
C VAL A 220 8.35 0.01 -3.13
N GLU A 221 7.96 -0.86 -4.06
CA GLU A 221 8.03 -0.61 -5.50
C GLU A 221 6.63 -0.33 -6.02
N LEU A 222 6.42 0.88 -6.52
CA LEU A 222 5.18 1.25 -7.20
C LEU A 222 5.44 1.26 -8.70
N GLN A 223 4.63 0.49 -9.44
CA GLN A 223 4.65 0.37 -10.89
C GLN A 223 3.36 0.98 -11.48
N PRO A 224 3.35 2.29 -11.78
CA PRO A 224 2.24 2.92 -12.47
C PRO A 224 2.04 2.33 -13.87
N ARG A 225 0.80 2.32 -14.38
CA ARG A 225 0.53 1.98 -15.79
C ARG A 225 1.22 2.91 -16.79
N GLY A 226 1.46 4.15 -16.40
CA GLY A 226 2.20 5.14 -17.17
C GLY A 226 3.05 5.98 -16.23
N GLY A 227 4.30 6.25 -16.61
CA GLY A 227 5.28 6.95 -15.77
C GLY A 227 6.42 6.04 -15.31
N GLU A 228 7.25 6.58 -14.43
CA GLU A 228 8.44 5.89 -13.91
C GLU A 228 8.09 5.02 -12.70
N ILE A 229 8.80 3.90 -12.55
CA ILE A 229 8.72 3.08 -11.34
C ILE A 229 9.25 3.89 -10.15
N VAL A 230 8.44 4.01 -9.11
CA VAL A 230 8.81 4.68 -7.86
C VAL A 230 9.32 3.64 -6.86
N ARG A 231 10.52 3.85 -6.32
CA ARG A 231 11.13 2.96 -5.33
C ARG A 231 11.44 3.72 -4.06
N VAL A 232 10.84 3.29 -2.96
CA VAL A 232 11.03 3.91 -1.65
C VAL A 232 11.44 2.87 -0.62
N VAL A 233 12.17 3.31 0.39
CA VAL A 233 12.54 2.49 1.53
C VAL A 233 12.65 3.36 2.77
N ALA A 234 12.10 2.92 3.89
CA ALA A 234 12.18 3.63 5.16
C ALA A 234 12.35 2.65 6.33
N LYS A 235 13.00 3.12 7.40
CA LYS A 235 12.95 2.43 8.69
C LYS A 235 11.52 2.32 9.18
N ARG A 236 11.17 1.18 9.78
CA ARG A 236 9.84 0.92 10.33
C ARG A 236 9.38 2.06 11.24
N THR A 237 10.21 2.49 12.19
CA THR A 237 9.90 3.57 13.14
C THR A 237 9.67 4.92 12.43
N ALA A 238 10.54 5.30 11.51
CA ALA A 238 10.38 6.53 10.73
C ALA A 238 9.09 6.50 9.88
N LEU A 239 8.77 5.35 9.29
CA LEU A 239 7.56 5.19 8.48
C LEU A 239 6.27 5.20 9.33
N THR A 240 6.28 4.62 10.53
CA THR A 240 5.18 4.73 11.50
C THR A 240 4.92 6.20 11.84
N GLU A 241 5.97 6.95 12.18
CA GLU A 241 5.87 8.37 12.52
C GLU A 241 5.49 9.25 11.33
N LEU A 242 5.80 8.84 10.09
CA LEU A 242 5.37 9.57 8.89
C LEU A 242 3.84 9.59 8.73
N LYS A 243 3.16 8.56 9.26
CA LYS A 243 1.70 8.37 9.17
C LYS A 243 1.20 8.44 7.72
N LEU A 244 1.61 7.46 6.91
CA LEU A 244 1.27 7.41 5.48
C LEU A 244 -0.25 7.54 5.22
N GLY A 245 -1.10 6.91 6.05
CA GLY A 245 -2.56 7.03 5.93
C GLY A 245 -3.08 8.46 6.00
N ASP A 246 -2.57 9.28 6.94
CA ASP A 246 -2.93 10.70 7.03
C ASP A 246 -2.45 11.48 5.79
N LEU A 247 -1.32 11.11 5.19
CA LEU A 247 -0.87 11.74 3.94
C LEU A 247 -1.76 11.37 2.76
N ILE A 248 -2.19 10.12 2.65
CA ILE A 248 -3.15 9.65 1.64
C ILE A 248 -4.45 10.44 1.79
N ASP A 249 -5.01 10.53 3.00
CA ASP A 249 -6.24 11.27 3.28
C ASP A 249 -6.11 12.76 2.93
N ARG A 250 -4.96 13.38 3.21
CA ARG A 250 -4.68 14.77 2.84
C ARG A 250 -4.65 15.01 1.34
N PHE A 251 -4.13 14.07 0.55
CA PHE A 251 -4.14 14.18 -0.91
C PHE A 251 -5.51 13.86 -1.51
N ARG A 252 -6.35 13.11 -0.79
CA ARG A 252 -7.70 12.72 -1.23
C ARG A 252 -8.74 13.79 -0.93
N ARG A 253 -8.67 14.42 0.24
CA ARG A 253 -9.69 15.38 0.71
C ARG A 253 -9.58 16.73 0.01
N GLU A 254 -10.70 17.42 -0.07
CA GLU A 254 -10.80 18.83 -0.48
C GLU A 254 -10.92 19.73 0.76
N GLY A 255 -10.52 20.99 0.63
CA GLY A 255 -10.68 21.97 1.70
C GLY A 255 -9.53 21.98 2.73
N PRO A 256 -9.80 22.41 3.97
CA PRO A 256 -8.78 22.64 5.00
C PRO A 256 -7.90 21.42 5.27
N GLY A 257 -6.59 21.66 5.28
CA GLY A 257 -5.56 20.65 5.53
C GLY A 257 -5.31 19.70 4.35
N SER A 258 -5.93 19.92 3.19
CA SER A 258 -5.64 19.18 1.95
C SER A 258 -4.23 19.50 1.42
N LEU A 259 -3.69 18.56 0.64
CA LEU A 259 -2.41 18.71 -0.06
C LEU A 259 -2.62 18.62 -1.57
N SER A 260 -2.02 19.55 -2.30
CA SER A 260 -1.99 19.56 -3.75
C SER A 260 -1.07 18.47 -4.29
N GLY A 261 -1.52 17.82 -5.38
CA GLY A 261 -0.73 16.81 -6.08
C GLY A 261 0.60 17.30 -6.67
N ARG A 262 0.90 18.61 -6.63
CA ARG A 262 2.19 19.17 -7.05
C ARG A 262 3.28 19.09 -5.98
N LEU A 263 2.91 18.87 -4.71
CA LEU A 263 3.87 18.84 -3.60
C LEU A 263 5.02 17.83 -3.81
N PRO A 264 4.78 16.57 -4.23
CA PRO A 264 5.87 15.61 -4.46
C PRO A 264 6.84 16.10 -5.54
N THR A 265 6.32 16.63 -6.66
CA THR A 265 7.13 17.14 -7.77
C THR A 265 7.98 18.34 -7.34
N ASP A 266 7.41 19.28 -6.59
CA ASP A 266 8.13 20.45 -6.07
C ASP A 266 9.30 20.03 -5.17
N LEU A 267 9.05 19.07 -4.27
CA LEU A 267 10.08 18.56 -3.37
C LEU A 267 11.13 17.72 -4.09
N ARG A 268 10.75 16.96 -5.13
CA ARG A 268 11.71 16.22 -5.98
C ARG A 268 12.68 17.17 -6.68
N VAL A 269 12.21 18.33 -7.15
CA VAL A 269 13.08 19.37 -7.73
C VAL A 269 14.03 19.94 -6.68
N ALA A 270 13.53 20.25 -5.48
CA ALA A 270 14.35 20.77 -4.39
C ALA A 270 15.42 19.75 -3.93
N ALA A 271 15.06 18.47 -3.83
CA ALA A 271 15.95 17.40 -3.40
C ALA A 271 17.18 17.22 -4.30
N ARG A 272 17.10 17.58 -5.59
CA ARG A 272 18.26 17.55 -6.50
C ARG A 272 19.38 18.52 -6.08
N ALA A 273 19.03 19.63 -5.43
CA ALA A 273 19.99 20.63 -4.96
C ALA A 273 20.28 20.47 -3.46
N LEU A 274 19.37 19.85 -2.70
CA LEU A 274 19.43 19.71 -1.25
C LEU A 274 19.33 18.21 -0.91
N SER A 275 20.47 17.53 -0.88
CA SER A 275 20.57 16.09 -0.59
C SER A 275 20.45 15.74 0.90
N THR A 276 20.57 16.74 1.79
CA THR A 276 20.47 16.57 3.24
C THR A 276 19.27 17.35 3.79
N ALA A 277 18.70 16.88 4.89
CA ALA A 277 17.55 17.51 5.55
C ALA A 277 17.98 18.56 6.59
N ASP A 278 18.89 19.45 6.19
CA ASP A 278 19.35 20.59 6.97
C ASP A 278 18.28 21.70 7.10
N GLU A 279 18.66 22.84 7.69
CA GLU A 279 17.74 23.99 7.81
C GLU A 279 17.38 24.61 6.44
N SER A 280 18.26 24.48 5.44
CA SER A 280 18.00 24.94 4.07
C SER A 280 16.85 24.14 3.46
N PHE A 281 16.91 22.80 3.57
CA PHE A 281 15.82 21.92 3.16
C PHE A 281 14.55 22.18 3.97
N ARG A 282 14.66 22.36 5.29
CA ARG A 282 13.51 22.67 6.15
C ARG A 282 12.77 23.94 5.69
N ALA A 283 13.50 24.99 5.35
CA ALA A 283 12.91 26.24 4.85
C ALA A 283 12.16 26.03 3.52
N VAL A 284 12.71 25.23 2.60
CA VAL A 284 12.04 24.86 1.35
C VAL A 284 10.79 24.02 1.62
N LEU A 285 10.87 23.05 2.52
CA LEU A 285 9.73 22.21 2.91
C LEU A 285 8.58 23.04 3.49
N VAL A 286 8.87 23.95 4.42
CA VAL A 286 7.88 24.90 4.99
C VAL A 286 7.18 25.67 3.85
N ARG A 287 7.97 26.24 2.93
CA ARG A 287 7.45 27.02 1.81
C ARG A 287 6.57 26.17 0.90
N SER A 288 7.01 24.96 0.56
CA SER A 288 6.28 24.04 -0.32
C SER A 288 4.98 23.56 0.30
N VAL A 289 4.97 23.15 1.57
CA VAL A 289 3.75 22.72 2.27
C VAL A 289 2.76 23.89 2.40
N LYS A 290 3.23 25.10 2.73
CA LYS A 290 2.38 26.29 2.79
C LYS A 290 1.76 26.62 1.43
N ARG A 291 2.52 26.50 0.33
CA ARG A 291 2.07 26.81 -1.03
C ARG A 291 1.14 25.74 -1.60
N GLN A 292 1.41 24.47 -1.30
CA GLN A 292 0.74 23.31 -1.87
C GLN A 292 -0.27 22.69 -0.92
N GLY A 293 -0.82 23.46 0.01
CA GLY A 293 -1.91 22.99 0.87
C GLY A 293 -2.84 24.12 1.26
N GLU A 294 -4.04 23.76 1.71
CA GLU A 294 -5.06 24.71 2.15
C GLU A 294 -5.03 24.88 3.66
N TRP A 295 -4.66 26.07 4.12
CA TRP A 295 -4.40 26.33 5.54
C TRP A 295 -5.17 27.58 6.02
N PRO A 296 -6.49 27.49 6.25
CA PRO A 296 -7.28 28.61 6.78
C PRO A 296 -6.88 28.97 8.22
N ASP A 297 -7.39 30.09 8.72
CA ASP A 297 -7.18 30.53 10.11
C ASP A 297 -7.58 29.42 11.09
N GLY A 298 -6.62 28.99 11.92
CA GLY A 298 -6.75 27.84 12.83
C GLY A 298 -6.02 26.56 12.38
N ALA A 299 -5.69 26.39 11.09
CA ALA A 299 -4.96 25.22 10.58
C ALA A 299 -3.41 25.38 10.62
N ILE A 300 -2.91 26.50 11.15
CA ILE A 300 -1.47 26.80 11.23
C ILE A 300 -0.74 25.75 12.09
N ALA A 301 -1.31 25.38 13.23
CA ALA A 301 -0.72 24.38 14.11
C ALA A 301 -0.65 23.00 13.43
N GLU A 302 -1.69 22.61 12.70
CA GLU A 302 -1.72 21.37 11.92
C GLU A 302 -0.64 21.38 10.83
N ARG A 303 -0.50 22.49 10.10
CA ARG A 303 0.55 22.67 9.09
C ARG A 303 1.95 22.50 9.71
N ASP A 304 2.21 23.16 10.83
CA ASP A 304 3.54 23.18 11.45
C ASP A 304 3.88 21.80 12.04
N GLN A 305 2.89 21.07 12.57
CA GLN A 305 3.03 19.67 12.95
C GLN A 305 3.34 18.78 11.76
N LEU A 306 2.63 18.95 10.64
CA LEU A 306 2.91 18.22 9.40
C LEU A 306 4.33 18.48 8.91
N VAL A 307 4.76 19.74 8.83
CA VAL A 307 6.13 20.11 8.42
C VAL A 307 7.16 19.46 9.34
N THR A 308 6.95 19.51 10.65
CA THR A 308 7.85 18.89 11.63
C THR A 308 7.98 17.39 11.38
N ARG A 309 6.86 16.71 11.14
CA ARG A 309 6.81 15.26 10.86
C ARG A 309 7.53 14.90 9.57
N LEU A 310 7.26 15.63 8.47
CA LEU A 310 7.92 15.43 7.17
C LEU A 310 9.43 15.69 7.26
N HIS A 311 9.83 16.73 7.98
CA HIS A 311 11.26 17.06 8.18
C HIS A 311 11.97 16.00 9.01
N ALA A 312 11.37 15.54 10.11
CA ALA A 312 11.91 14.48 10.95
C ALA A 312 12.11 13.18 10.16
N PHE A 313 11.16 12.83 9.28
CA PHE A 313 11.29 11.70 8.38
C PHE A 313 12.52 11.84 7.47
N ALA A 314 12.69 12.97 6.79
CA ALA A 314 13.85 13.21 5.92
C ALA A 314 15.17 13.19 6.71
N ARG A 315 15.21 13.79 7.90
CA ARG A 315 16.39 13.79 8.79
C ARG A 315 16.79 12.40 9.28
N SER A 316 15.85 11.45 9.35
CA SER A 316 16.16 10.07 9.79
C SER A 316 17.22 9.42 8.89
N TYR A 317 17.26 9.75 7.59
CA TYR A 317 18.27 9.25 6.66
C TYR A 317 19.65 9.86 6.91
N ASP A 318 19.72 11.15 7.26
CA ASP A 318 21.00 11.81 7.60
C ASP A 318 21.60 11.24 8.90
N VAL A 319 20.76 10.81 9.84
CA VAL A 319 21.19 10.05 11.04
C VAL A 319 21.76 8.70 10.61
N LEU A 320 21.01 7.92 9.84
CA LEU A 320 21.45 6.60 9.36
C LEU A 320 22.76 6.64 8.58
N ARG A 321 22.97 7.69 7.77
CA ARG A 321 24.22 7.92 7.03
C ARG A 321 25.40 8.10 7.98
N ARG A 322 25.27 9.00 8.96
CA ARG A 322 26.32 9.27 9.96
C ARG A 322 26.67 8.01 10.75
N ASP A 323 25.67 7.31 11.27
CA ASP A 323 25.88 6.07 12.05
C ASP A 323 26.57 4.98 11.21
N SER A 324 26.30 4.93 9.90
CA SER A 324 26.91 3.98 8.98
C SER A 324 28.38 4.29 8.66
N GLU A 325 28.74 5.58 8.57
CA GLU A 325 30.11 6.04 8.32
C GLU A 325 31.00 5.80 9.55
N GLU A 326 30.46 5.96 10.76
CA GLU A 326 31.16 5.67 12.02
C GLU A 326 31.40 4.16 12.24
N SER A 327 30.52 3.32 11.70
CA SER A 327 30.58 1.85 11.89
C SER A 327 31.37 1.11 10.79
N SER A 328 31.76 1.76 9.69
CA SER A 328 32.34 1.06 8.53
C SER A 328 33.86 0.86 8.64
N SER A 329 34.28 -0.30 9.14
CA SER A 329 35.62 -0.87 8.95
C SER A 329 35.69 -1.92 7.81
N THR A 330 34.59 -2.17 7.09
CA THR A 330 34.50 -3.21 6.04
C THR A 330 33.86 -2.70 4.74
N ALA A 331 34.26 -3.34 3.62
CA ALA A 331 34.52 -2.74 2.31
C ALA A 331 33.36 -2.68 1.30
N ILE A 332 32.11 -2.41 1.69
CA ILE A 332 31.06 -2.07 0.71
C ILE A 332 30.18 -0.93 1.26
N PRO A 333 30.21 0.28 0.68
CA PRO A 333 29.31 1.35 1.09
C PRO A 333 27.88 0.96 0.74
N ARG A 334 27.10 0.58 1.76
CA ARG A 334 25.64 0.51 1.65
C ARG A 334 25.16 1.96 1.53
N THR A 335 24.81 2.38 0.32
CA THR A 335 24.38 3.75 0.06
C THR A 335 22.99 3.97 0.66
N VAL A 336 22.95 4.56 1.85
CA VAL A 336 21.71 5.09 2.42
C VAL A 336 21.21 6.20 1.48
N PRO A 337 19.96 6.11 0.99
CA PRO A 337 19.41 7.11 0.08
C PRO A 337 19.26 8.48 0.77
N GLU A 338 19.20 9.53 -0.05
CA GLU A 338 19.03 10.90 0.43
C GLU A 338 17.63 11.12 1.00
N GLY A 339 17.56 11.67 2.22
CA GLY A 339 16.30 11.86 2.95
C GLY A 339 15.29 12.75 2.22
N PRO A 340 15.68 13.94 1.72
CA PRO A 340 14.83 14.79 0.90
C PRO A 340 14.23 14.08 -0.31
N ALA A 341 15.02 13.27 -1.02
CA ALA A 341 14.55 12.51 -2.17
C ALA A 341 13.55 11.42 -1.73
N GLN A 342 13.86 10.65 -0.70
CA GLN A 342 12.94 9.63 -0.18
C GLN A 342 11.62 10.23 0.32
N LEU A 343 11.65 11.40 0.98
CA LEU A 343 10.44 12.09 1.38
C LEU A 343 9.56 12.45 0.17
N ALA A 344 10.16 12.99 -0.90
CA ALA A 344 9.42 13.34 -2.11
C ALA A 344 8.78 12.10 -2.76
N GLU A 345 9.51 10.99 -2.82
CA GLU A 345 9.00 9.72 -3.36
C GLU A 345 7.89 9.10 -2.49
N TRP A 346 8.02 9.10 -1.16
CA TRP A 346 6.94 8.63 -0.27
C TRP A 346 5.68 9.48 -0.38
N LEU A 347 5.82 10.79 -0.57
CA LEU A 347 4.68 11.67 -0.87
C LEU A 347 4.08 11.37 -2.26
N ALA A 348 4.90 10.97 -3.24
CA ALA A 348 4.40 10.53 -4.54
C ALA A 348 3.59 9.22 -4.41
N VAL A 349 4.06 8.26 -3.60
CA VAL A 349 3.30 7.04 -3.27
C VAL A 349 1.98 7.38 -2.57
N ALA A 350 2.00 8.26 -1.57
CA ALA A 350 0.78 8.69 -0.87
C ALA A 350 -0.24 9.35 -1.82
N ARG A 351 0.23 10.27 -2.68
CA ARG A 351 -0.59 10.91 -3.71
C ARG A 351 -1.18 9.89 -4.69
N PHE A 352 -0.38 8.92 -5.12
CA PHE A 352 -0.82 7.90 -6.06
C PHE A 352 -1.94 7.03 -5.49
N LEU A 353 -1.75 6.58 -4.25
CA LEU A 353 -2.73 5.80 -3.50
C LEU A 353 -4.03 6.60 -3.31
N ALA A 354 -3.93 7.88 -2.94
CA ALA A 354 -5.09 8.76 -2.77
C ALA A 354 -5.97 8.88 -4.03
N ARG A 355 -5.40 8.67 -5.23
CA ARG A 355 -6.11 8.70 -6.52
C ARG A 355 -6.59 7.33 -7.01
N GLY A 356 -6.40 6.27 -6.23
CA GLY A 356 -6.71 4.89 -6.67
C GLY A 356 -5.87 4.43 -7.88
N GLY A 357 -4.70 5.04 -8.07
CA GLY A 357 -3.81 4.79 -9.20
C GLY A 357 -4.25 5.34 -10.55
N GLY A 358 -5.23 6.24 -10.57
CA GLY A 358 -5.47 7.13 -11.72
C GLY A 358 -4.52 8.33 -11.66
N GLU A 359 -3.65 8.47 -12.67
CA GLU A 359 -2.92 9.73 -12.88
C GLU A 359 -3.63 10.64 -13.88
#